data_AF-A0A6V7IE91-F1
#
_entry.id   AF-A0A6V7IE91-F1
#
_cell.length_a   1.000
_cell.length_b   1.000
_cell.length_c   1.000
_cell.angle_alpha   90.00
_cell.angle_beta   90.00
_cell.angle_gamma   90.00
#
_symmetry.space_group_name_H-M   'P 1'
#
loop_
_entity.id
_entity.type
_entity.pdbx_description
1 polymer ?
#
loop_
_entity_poly.entity_id
_entity_poly.type
_entity_poly.pdbx_seq_one_letter_code
_entity_poly.pdbx_strand_id
1 'polypeptide(L)'
;NYVFSLLTGYCDPPAGIAIREGQYFNPYFPGGAIGMGQVIYDEVLEYEDGTPPTASQIAKDVTTFLMWSSNHEHDERKRMFLK
;
A
#
# COMPACT_ATOMS: atom_id res chain seq x y z
N ASN A 1 -6.10 -2.82 -4.79
CA ASN A 1 -6.69 -1.46 -4.76
C ASN A 1 -6.60 -0.83 -3.40
N TYR A 2 -7.36 -1.30 -2.40
CA TYR A 2 -7.34 -0.70 -1.05
C TYR A 2 -5.94 -0.54 -0.45
N VAL A 3 -5.15 -1.62 -0.41
CA VAL A 3 -3.80 -1.60 0.19
C VAL A 3 -2.88 -0.59 -0.49
N PHE A 4 -2.88 -0.55 -1.83
CA PHE A 4 -2.11 0.41 -2.60
C PHE A 4 -2.49 1.86 -2.24
N SER A 5 -3.80 2.18 -2.28
CA SER A 5 -4.30 3.51 -1.95
C SER A 5 -4.00 3.90 -0.50
N LEU A 6 -4.06 2.94 0.43
CA LEU A 6 -3.70 3.17 1.82
C LEU A 6 -2.21 3.53 1.95
N LEU A 7 -1.32 2.78 1.31
CA LEU A 7 0.12 2.99 1.40
C LEU A 7 0.59 4.30 0.75
N THR A 8 -0.01 4.70 -0.37
CA THR A 8 0.36 5.94 -1.09
C THR A 8 -0.48 7.15 -0.72
N GLY A 9 -1.48 6.99 0.15
CA GLY A 9 -2.53 7.99 0.39
C GLY A 9 -2.32 8.87 1.61
N TYR A 10 -1.18 8.78 2.30
CA TYR A 10 -0.89 9.62 3.46
C TYR A 10 -0.86 11.10 3.07
N CYS A 11 -1.58 11.93 3.81
CA CYS A 11 -1.63 13.37 3.61
C CYS A 11 -1.99 14.09 4.92
N ASP A 12 -1.90 15.42 4.91
CA ASP A 12 -2.31 16.23 6.05
C ASP A 12 -3.83 16.18 6.26
N PRO A 13 -4.29 16.19 7.53
CA PRO A 13 -5.72 16.24 7.82
C PRO A 13 -6.33 17.54 7.29
N PRO A 14 -7.53 17.49 6.67
CA PRO A 14 -8.25 18.68 6.27
C PRO A 14 -8.63 19.52 7.50
N ALA A 15 -8.91 20.80 7.27
CA ALA A 15 -9.26 21.74 8.33
C ALA A 15 -10.40 21.21 9.22
N GLY A 16 -10.21 21.26 10.54
CA GLY A 16 -11.20 20.83 11.53
C GLY A 16 -11.09 19.37 11.98
N ILE A 17 -10.19 18.56 11.40
CA ILE A 17 -9.94 17.20 11.87
C ILE A 17 -8.78 17.20 12.87
N ALA A 18 -9.08 16.87 14.13
CA ALA A 18 -8.08 16.66 15.17
C ALA A 18 -7.67 15.18 15.20
N ILE A 19 -6.40 14.90 14.93
CA ILE A 19 -5.80 13.57 15.03
C ILE A 19 -5.20 13.41 16.43
N ARG A 20 -5.44 12.27 17.08
CA ARG A 20 -4.89 12.00 18.42
C ARG A 20 -3.39 11.72 18.32
N GLU A 21 -2.69 11.91 19.42
CA GLU A 21 -1.28 11.55 19.51
C GLU A 21 -1.06 10.06 19.17
N GLY A 22 -0.05 9.78 18.34
CA GLY A 22 0.22 8.44 17.83
C GLY A 22 -0.68 7.98 16.68
N GLN A 23 -1.59 8.83 16.19
CA GLN A 23 -2.39 8.58 14.99
C GLN A 23 -1.91 9.46 13.82
N TYR A 24 -2.19 9.00 12.61
CA TYR A 24 -1.85 9.64 11.34
C TYR A 24 -3.10 9.73 10.48
N PHE A 25 -3.18 10.78 9.64
CA PHE A 25 -4.32 10.93 8.75
C PHE A 25 -4.12 10.15 7.44
N ASN A 26 -5.15 9.43 7.04
CA ASN A 26 -5.23 8.76 5.74
C ASN A 26 -6.69 8.69 5.27
N PRO A 27 -7.06 9.31 4.13
CA PRO A 27 -8.43 9.39 3.65
C PRO A 27 -9.01 8.03 3.24
N TYR A 28 -8.17 7.04 2.95
CA TYR A 28 -8.61 5.69 2.59
C TYR A 28 -8.85 4.81 3.81
N PHE A 29 -8.32 5.17 4.99
CA PHE A 29 -8.57 4.43 6.21
C PHE A 29 -9.96 4.77 6.77
N PRO A 30 -10.79 3.78 7.16
CA PRO A 30 -12.09 4.07 7.77
C PRO A 30 -11.95 4.97 9.01
N GLY A 31 -12.62 6.12 8.98
CA GLY A 31 -12.52 7.13 10.05
C GLY A 31 -11.32 8.07 9.94
N GLY A 32 -10.48 7.95 8.91
CA GLY A 32 -9.42 8.89 8.58
C GLY A 32 -8.18 8.83 9.48
N ALA A 33 -8.25 8.24 10.67
CA ALA A 33 -7.14 8.18 11.63
C ALA A 33 -6.61 6.73 11.76
N ILE A 34 -5.37 6.52 11.34
CA ILE A 34 -4.68 5.23 11.39
C ILE A 34 -3.53 5.29 12.42
N GLY A 35 -3.31 4.21 13.19
CA GLY A 35 -2.18 4.11 14.14
C GLY A 35 -0.85 3.72 13.50
N MET A 36 -0.79 3.63 12.17
CA MET A 36 0.38 3.28 11.39
C MET A 36 0.97 4.55 10.78
N GLY A 37 2.20 4.90 11.15
CA GLY A 37 2.95 5.96 10.48
C GLY A 37 3.23 5.61 9.03
N GLN A 38 3.44 6.63 8.19
CA GLN A 38 3.87 6.38 6.82
C GLN A 38 5.25 5.69 6.83
N VAL A 39 5.33 4.59 6.10
CA VAL A 39 6.53 3.73 6.02
C VAL A 39 7.17 3.72 4.64
N ILE A 40 6.40 4.06 3.61
CA ILE A 40 6.89 4.07 2.22
C ILE A 40 7.09 5.51 1.79
N TYR A 41 8.32 5.79 1.37
CA TYR A 41 8.78 7.05 0.81
C TYR A 41 9.57 6.74 -0.48
N ASP A 42 9.82 7.76 -1.30
CA ASP A 42 10.72 7.61 -2.43
C ASP A 42 12.14 7.25 -1.92
N GLU A 43 12.78 6.30 -2.60
CA GLU A 43 14.15 5.83 -2.34
C GLU A 43 14.38 5.19 -0.96
N VAL A 44 13.32 4.66 -0.32
CA VAL A 44 13.42 3.96 0.98
C VAL A 44 14.18 2.62 0.91
N LEU A 45 14.38 2.07 -0.29
CA LEU A 45 15.11 0.82 -0.55
C LEU A 45 15.78 0.86 -1.92
N GLU A 46 16.71 -0.07 -2.16
CA GLU A 46 17.34 -0.29 -3.47
C GLU A 46 16.86 -1.63 -4.05
N TYR A 47 16.41 -1.61 -5.31
CA TYR A 47 16.05 -2.84 -6.02
C TYR A 47 17.28 -3.50 -6.63
N GLU A 48 17.38 -4.82 -6.52
CA GLU A 48 18.48 -5.61 -7.10
C GLU A 48 18.51 -5.56 -8.64
N ASP A 49 17.38 -5.30 -9.28
CA ASP A 49 17.23 -5.24 -10.73
C ASP A 49 17.43 -3.83 -11.33
N GLY A 50 17.71 -2.83 -10.48
CA GLY A 50 17.90 -1.43 -10.89
C GLY A 50 16.60 -0.67 -11.15
N THR A 51 15.43 -1.21 -10.79
CA THR A 51 14.15 -0.49 -10.88
C THR A 51 14.18 0.78 -10.01
N PRO A 52 13.71 1.94 -10.50
CA PRO A 52 13.65 3.15 -9.69
C PRO A 52 12.72 2.99 -8.47
N PRO A 53 13.23 3.18 -7.23
CA PRO A 53 12.47 2.93 -6.01
C PRO A 53 11.54 4.08 -5.63
N THR A 54 10.59 4.42 -6.51
CA THR A 54 9.53 5.38 -6.18
C THR A 54 8.51 4.76 -5.22
N ALA A 55 7.88 5.57 -4.37
CA ALA A 55 6.90 5.13 -3.38
C ALA A 55 5.73 4.36 -4.03
N SER A 56 5.29 4.82 -5.21
CA SER A 56 4.23 4.14 -5.97
C SER A 56 4.67 2.78 -6.53
N GLN A 57 5.92 2.66 -6.99
CA GLN A 57 6.47 1.39 -7.45
C GLN A 57 6.57 0.38 -6.30
N ILE A 58 7.10 0.81 -5.15
CA ILE A 58 7.21 -0.03 -3.96
C ILE A 58 5.83 -0.46 -3.47
N ALA A 59 4.86 0.46 -3.38
CA ALA A 59 3.50 0.13 -2.95
C ALA A 59 2.81 -0.88 -3.89
N LYS A 60 3.07 -0.78 -5.21
CA LYS A 60 2.57 -1.74 -6.21
C LYS A 60 3.17 -3.13 -6.01
N ASP A 61 4.48 -3.21 -5.81
CA ASP A 61 5.18 -4.49 -5.66
C ASP A 61 4.78 -5.19 -4.35
N VAL A 62 4.74 -4.45 -3.23
CA VAL A 62 4.25 -4.95 -1.94
C VAL A 62 2.81 -5.46 -2.06
N THR A 63 1.92 -4.70 -2.72
CA THR A 63 0.52 -5.13 -2.92
C THR A 63 0.43 -6.39 -3.76
N THR A 64 1.29 -6.54 -4.78
CA THR A 64 1.35 -7.72 -5.65
C THR A 64 1.82 -8.95 -4.86
N PHE A 65 2.87 -8.78 -4.04
CA PHE A 65 3.38 -9.83 -3.16
C PHE A 65 2.33 -10.30 -2.12
N LEU A 66 1.59 -9.35 -1.52
CA LEU A 66 0.50 -9.68 -0.59
C LEU A 66 -0.66 -10.41 -1.28
N MET A 67 -0.96 -10.06 -2.53
CA MET A 67 -1.98 -10.76 -3.32
C MET A 67 -1.58 -12.20 -3.61
N TRP A 68 -0.32 -12.43 -4.00
CA TRP A 68 0.21 -13.78 -4.16
C TRP A 68 0.20 -14.56 -2.85
N SER A 69 0.65 -13.94 -1.75
CA SER A 69 0.68 -14.58 -0.42
C SER A 69 -0.70 -14.99 0.07
N SER A 70 -1.73 -14.19 -0.26
CA SER A 70 -3.12 -14.47 0.11
C SER A 70 -3.82 -15.45 -0.85
N ASN A 71 -3.23 -15.71 -2.03
CA ASN A 71 -3.87 -16.45 -3.12
C ASN A 71 -2.82 -17.16 -4.00
N HIS A 72 -2.14 -18.15 -3.42
CA HIS A 72 -1.03 -18.84 -4.08
C HIS A 72 -1.47 -19.60 -5.34
N GLU A 73 -2.73 -20.03 -5.39
CA GLU A 73 -3.35 -20.81 -6.45
C GLU A 73 -3.89 -19.96 -7.60
N HIS A 74 -3.72 -18.64 -7.52
CA HIS A 74 -4.34 -17.68 -8.44
C HIS A 74 -4.09 -18.00 -9.92
N ASP A 75 -2.86 -18.32 -10.28
CA ASP A 75 -2.46 -18.56 -11.67
C ASP A 75 -2.94 -19.91 -12.17
N GLU A 76 -2.82 -20.95 -11.33
CA GLU A 76 -3.30 -22.29 -11.66
C GLU A 76 -4.82 -22.33 -11.81
N ARG A 77 -5.55 -21.70 -10.89
CA ARG A 77 -7.01 -21.57 -10.96
C ARG A 77 -7.44 -20.91 -12.27
N LYS A 78 -6.82 -19.79 -12.65
CA LYS A 78 -7.14 -19.12 -13.92
C LYS A 78 -6.85 -20.01 -15.13
N ARG A 79 -5.73 -20.72 -15.13
CA ARG A 79 -5.37 -21.65 -16.21
C ARG A 79 -6.36 -22.80 -16.34
N MET A 80 -6.93 -23.30 -15.24
CA MET A 80 -7.95 -24.35 -15.28
C MET A 80 -9.25 -23.88 -15.96
N PHE A 81 -9.67 -22.63 -15.75
CA PHE A 81 -10.87 -22.06 -16.36
C PHE A 81 -10.74 -21.68 -17.84
N LEU A 82 -9.51 -21.53 -18.34
CA LEU A 82 -9.19 -21.14 -19.72
C LEU A 82 -8.91 -22.33 -20.64
N LYS A 83 -9.17 -23.57 -20.19
CA LYS A 83 -9.14 -24.79 -21.01
C LYS A 83 -10.48 -25.01 -21.69
#